data_AF-A0A6J5WBX7-F1
#
_entry.id   AF-A0A6J5WBX7-F1
#
_cell.length_a   1.000
_cell.length_b   1.000
_cell.length_c   1.000
_cell.angle_alpha   90.00
_cell.angle_beta   90.00
_cell.angle_gamma   90.00
#
_symmetry.space_group_name_H-M   'P 1'
#
loop_
_entity.id
_entity.type
_entity.pdbx_description
1 polymer ?
#
loop_
_entity_poly.entity_id
_entity_poly.type
_entity_poly.pdbx_seq_one_letter_code
_entity_poly.pdbx_strand_id
1 'polypeptide(L)'
;MASTTSTVSLISSTTSSSTFPLKFNFPAKSPSTVNFRAKPLTAANAASSGKDRVLGRRGLVFTLTATLPLLLPFSECIEAFAAKAVESDLSEYELVKEEIRKVVTKGKAAGVLRLVFHDAGTFQVDENSGGMNGSVIYELDRPENKGLKSPFKILEKAKSEVDTVQPVSWADMISVAGAEAVSICGGPIIQVSLGRLDSKEPDPEGKLPAESLDAFALRQSFQTKGFSTQELVALSGAHTIGNKGFGSPTVFDNTYFKILLEKPSSGSMIGLPSDRALAKDDECLRWITKYAEDQDVFFEDFKKAYVKLVNSGARWKSL
;
A
#
# COMPACT_ATOMS: atom_id res chain seq x y z
N MET A 1 63.54 -42.62 12.86
CA MET A 1 62.54 -41.72 13.46
C MET A 1 61.17 -42.27 13.11
N ALA A 2 60.34 -42.47 14.13
CA ALA A 2 59.18 -43.36 14.10
C ALA A 2 58.02 -42.81 13.25
N SER A 3 57.41 -43.72 12.49
CA SER A 3 56.17 -43.54 11.75
C SER A 3 55.00 -43.97 12.63
N THR A 4 54.09 -43.05 12.94
CA THR A 4 52.83 -43.33 13.66
C THR A 4 51.63 -43.05 12.75
N THR A 5 51.11 -44.14 12.20
CA THR A 5 49.76 -44.28 11.67
C THR A 5 48.73 -44.10 12.80
N SER A 6 47.78 -43.17 12.64
CA SER A 6 46.56 -43.10 13.45
C SER A 6 45.35 -43.45 12.60
N THR A 7 44.78 -44.61 12.90
CA THR A 7 43.47 -45.08 12.48
C THR A 7 42.38 -44.34 13.27
N VAL A 8 41.46 -43.66 12.57
CA VAL A 8 40.24 -43.13 13.19
C VAL A 8 39.05 -43.94 12.67
N SER A 9 38.36 -44.55 13.63
CA SER A 9 37.21 -45.42 13.50
C SER A 9 35.97 -44.66 13.03
N LEU A 10 35.30 -45.18 12.01
CA LEU A 10 33.95 -44.78 11.60
C LEU A 10 32.94 -45.23 12.66
N ILE A 11 32.23 -44.28 13.27
CA ILE A 11 31.05 -44.53 14.10
C ILE A 11 29.84 -44.15 13.26
N SER A 12 29.11 -45.15 12.77
CA SER A 12 27.79 -45.00 12.16
C SER A 12 26.76 -44.61 13.22
N SER A 13 26.18 -43.41 13.09
CA SER A 13 24.98 -43.01 13.83
C SER A 13 23.75 -43.28 12.96
N THR A 14 23.06 -44.37 13.28
CA THR A 14 21.71 -44.67 12.79
C THR A 14 20.70 -43.77 13.50
N THR A 15 20.14 -42.78 12.80
CA THR A 15 18.98 -42.02 13.28
C THR A 15 17.69 -42.71 12.80
N SER A 16 16.94 -43.25 13.75
CA SER A 16 15.62 -43.85 13.55
C SER A 16 14.59 -42.78 13.22
N SER A 17 13.93 -42.95 12.07
CA SER A 17 12.75 -42.20 11.65
C SER A 17 11.52 -42.74 12.38
N SER A 18 11.03 -42.04 13.39
CA SER A 18 9.70 -42.29 13.98
C SER A 18 8.64 -41.44 13.27
N THR A 19 8.02 -42.03 12.25
CA THR A 19 6.79 -41.52 11.64
C THR A 19 5.60 -41.75 12.58
N PHE A 20 5.06 -40.68 13.16
CA PHE A 20 3.75 -40.70 13.80
C PHE A 20 2.65 -40.47 12.74
N PRO A 21 1.65 -41.35 12.59
CA PRO A 21 0.52 -41.09 11.71
C PRO A 21 -0.51 -40.23 12.44
N LEU A 22 -0.58 -38.93 12.12
CA LEU A 22 -1.71 -38.09 12.50
C LEU A 22 -2.92 -38.45 11.62
N LYS A 23 -3.84 -39.25 12.15
CA LYS A 23 -5.20 -39.43 11.60
C LYS A 23 -6.04 -38.20 11.94
N PHE A 24 -6.30 -37.35 10.95
CA PHE A 24 -7.37 -36.35 11.04
C PHE A 24 -8.67 -36.94 10.50
N ASN A 25 -9.65 -37.13 11.39
CA ASN A 25 -11.03 -37.41 11.02
C ASN A 25 -11.74 -36.08 10.72
N PHE A 26 -12.20 -35.91 9.47
CA PHE A 26 -13.11 -34.82 9.09
C PHE A 26 -14.57 -35.26 9.29
N PRO A 27 -15.40 -34.51 10.03
CA PRO A 27 -16.85 -34.70 9.97
C PRO A 27 -17.42 -34.02 8.71
N ALA A 28 -18.12 -34.82 7.90
CA ALA A 28 -18.91 -34.35 6.78
C ALA A 28 -20.05 -33.43 7.26
N LYS A 29 -20.21 -32.26 6.61
CA LYS A 29 -21.44 -31.45 6.70
C LYS A 29 -22.01 -31.26 5.30
N SER A 30 -23.23 -31.74 5.12
CA SER A 30 -24.08 -31.61 3.94
C SER A 30 -24.44 -30.15 3.64
N PRO A 31 -24.72 -29.81 2.36
CA PRO A 31 -25.08 -28.45 1.97
C PRO A 31 -26.56 -28.16 2.29
N SER A 32 -26.81 -27.01 2.93
CA SER A 32 -28.15 -26.43 3.05
C SER A 32 -28.41 -25.50 1.87
N THR A 33 -29.31 -25.89 0.99
CA THR A 33 -29.88 -25.07 -0.09
C THR A 33 -30.73 -23.94 0.50
N VAL A 34 -30.36 -22.69 0.23
CA VAL A 34 -31.20 -21.51 0.50
C VAL A 34 -31.75 -20.99 -0.83
N ASN A 35 -33.06 -21.14 -1.02
CA ASN A 35 -33.79 -20.60 -2.17
C ASN A 35 -34.09 -19.11 -1.96
N PHE A 36 -33.43 -18.23 -2.72
CA PHE A 36 -33.84 -16.84 -2.84
C PHE A 36 -34.82 -16.66 -4.01
N ARG A 37 -36.09 -16.45 -3.66
CA ARG A 37 -37.18 -16.08 -4.58
C ARG A 37 -37.16 -14.57 -4.78
N ALA A 38 -36.68 -14.11 -5.93
CA ALA A 38 -36.81 -12.73 -6.36
C ALA A 38 -38.27 -12.42 -6.76
N LYS A 39 -38.84 -11.32 -6.26
CA LYS A 39 -40.09 -10.74 -6.77
C LYS A 39 -39.76 -9.74 -7.89
N PRO A 40 -40.42 -9.78 -9.05
CA PRO A 40 -40.20 -8.80 -10.11
C PRO A 40 -40.97 -7.51 -9.83
N LEU A 41 -40.30 -6.37 -9.96
CA LEU A 41 -40.94 -5.05 -10.01
C LEU A 41 -41.33 -4.75 -11.46
N THR A 42 -42.63 -4.56 -11.67
CA THR A 42 -43.28 -4.18 -12.92
C THR A 42 -42.98 -2.74 -13.29
N ALA A 43 -42.55 -2.54 -14.54
CA ALA A 43 -42.53 -1.24 -15.21
C ALA A 43 -43.97 -0.78 -15.51
N ALA A 44 -44.23 0.51 -15.32
CA ALA A 44 -45.41 1.17 -15.87
C ALA A 44 -44.95 2.38 -16.70
N ASN A 45 -45.28 2.34 -17.99
CA ASN A 45 -45.10 3.43 -18.93
C ASN A 45 -46.48 3.96 -19.37
N ALA A 46 -46.56 5.29 -19.44
CA ALA A 46 -47.36 6.14 -20.33
C ALA A 46 -48.91 6.07 -20.27
N ALA A 47 -49.58 7.24 -20.24
CA ALA A 47 -49.88 7.99 -21.46
C ALA A 47 -50.87 9.17 -21.24
N SER A 48 -50.94 9.99 -22.30
CA SER A 48 -51.93 11.03 -22.63
C SER A 48 -51.56 12.44 -22.16
N SER A 49 -51.74 13.51 -22.93
CA SER A 49 -52.16 13.72 -24.33
C SER A 49 -51.88 15.20 -24.62
N GLY A 50 -51.42 15.52 -25.83
CA GLY A 50 -50.98 16.86 -26.19
C GLY A 50 -52.07 17.87 -26.57
N LYS A 51 -51.63 19.10 -26.84
CA LYS A 51 -51.97 19.90 -28.03
C LYS A 51 -51.19 21.21 -28.06
N ASP A 52 -50.62 21.50 -29.22
CA ASP A 52 -50.00 22.77 -29.60
C ASP A 52 -50.96 23.95 -29.50
N ARG A 53 -50.41 25.14 -29.19
CA ARG A 53 -50.79 26.40 -29.86
C ARG A 53 -49.78 27.52 -29.60
N VAL A 54 -49.21 27.99 -30.71
CA VAL A 54 -48.44 29.23 -30.87
C VAL A 54 -49.37 30.44 -30.75
N LEU A 55 -48.91 31.53 -30.09
CA LEU A 55 -48.97 32.95 -30.49
C LEU A 55 -48.94 33.88 -29.27
N GLY A 56 -48.11 34.93 -29.33
CA GLY A 56 -48.38 36.18 -28.61
C GLY A 56 -47.20 36.85 -27.90
N ARG A 57 -46.24 37.41 -28.66
CA ARG A 57 -45.40 38.51 -28.19
C ARG A 57 -46.29 39.71 -27.85
N ARG A 58 -46.45 40.06 -26.57
CA ARG A 58 -46.70 41.44 -26.12
C ARG A 58 -45.96 41.67 -24.81
N GLY A 59 -45.10 42.68 -24.84
CA GLY A 59 -44.15 42.97 -23.79
C GLY A 59 -44.80 43.42 -22.49
N LEU A 60 -44.08 43.17 -21.41
CA LEU A 60 -44.12 44.01 -20.24
C LEU A 60 -42.69 44.10 -19.71
N VAL A 61 -42.05 45.21 -20.05
CA VAL A 61 -40.82 45.67 -19.41
C VAL A 61 -41.18 45.93 -17.96
N PHE A 62 -40.87 44.98 -17.07
CA PHE A 62 -40.78 45.25 -15.64
C PHE A 62 -39.29 45.41 -15.32
N THR A 63 -38.86 46.67 -15.34
CA THR A 63 -37.64 47.12 -14.68
C THR A 63 -37.77 46.83 -13.18
N LEU A 64 -37.34 45.64 -12.76
CA LEU A 64 -37.03 45.34 -11.38
C LEU A 64 -35.51 45.50 -11.24
N THR A 65 -35.07 46.76 -11.07
CA THR A 65 -33.83 47.04 -10.37
C THR A 65 -34.06 46.74 -8.89
N ALA A 66 -34.11 45.46 -8.54
CA ALA A 66 -34.10 45.00 -7.16
C ALA A 66 -32.65 44.72 -6.80
N THR A 67 -32.10 45.64 -6.02
CA THR A 67 -30.83 45.57 -5.30
C THR A 67 -30.55 44.17 -4.74
N LEU A 68 -29.51 43.51 -5.25
CA LEU A 68 -28.86 42.41 -4.53
C LEU A 68 -27.34 42.62 -4.47
N PRO A 69 -26.82 43.63 -3.73
CA PRO A 69 -25.39 43.81 -3.54
C PRO A 69 -24.84 43.00 -2.35
N LEU A 70 -25.38 41.81 -2.05
CA LEU A 70 -24.98 41.07 -0.84
C LEU A 70 -24.91 39.54 -1.01
N LEU A 71 -24.52 39.05 -2.19
CA LEU A 71 -24.13 37.64 -2.38
C LEU A 71 -22.71 37.45 -2.93
N LEU A 72 -22.05 38.52 -3.38
CA LEU A 72 -20.65 38.48 -3.79
C LEU A 72 -19.65 38.29 -2.63
N PRO A 73 -19.84 38.81 -1.39
CA PRO A 73 -18.81 38.67 -0.36
C PRO A 73 -18.75 37.25 0.23
N PHE A 74 -19.73 36.38 -0.03
CA PHE A 74 -19.71 34.99 0.45
C PHE A 74 -18.88 34.07 -0.44
N SER A 75 -18.88 34.26 -1.77
CA SER A 75 -18.06 33.44 -2.68
C SER A 75 -16.58 33.76 -2.57
N GLU A 76 -16.23 35.05 -2.52
CA GLU A 76 -14.83 35.49 -2.32
C GLU A 76 -14.27 35.05 -0.96
N CYS A 77 -15.11 35.03 0.09
CA CYS A 77 -14.73 34.55 1.41
C CYS A 77 -14.49 33.03 1.44
N ILE A 78 -15.33 32.25 0.74
CA ILE A 78 -15.13 30.78 0.60
C ILE A 78 -13.86 30.48 -0.20
N GLU A 79 -13.63 31.17 -1.30
CA GLU A 79 -12.43 31.00 -2.12
C GLU A 79 -11.16 31.39 -1.35
N ALA A 80 -11.20 32.49 -0.59
CA ALA A 80 -10.09 32.89 0.27
C ALA A 80 -9.82 31.88 1.40
N PHE A 81 -10.87 31.30 2.00
CA PHE A 81 -10.71 30.25 3.01
C PHE A 81 -10.14 28.96 2.42
N ALA A 82 -10.65 28.53 1.27
CA ALA A 82 -10.15 27.35 0.56
C ALA A 82 -8.69 27.54 0.11
N ALA A 83 -8.34 28.71 -0.42
CA ALA A 83 -6.97 29.05 -0.80
C ALA A 83 -6.03 29.00 0.42
N LYS A 84 -6.47 29.53 1.56
CA LYS A 84 -5.68 29.56 2.80
C LYS A 84 -5.50 28.16 3.41
N ALA A 85 -6.51 27.29 3.33
CA ALA A 85 -6.41 25.89 3.74
C ALA A 85 -5.46 25.09 2.82
N VAL A 86 -5.54 25.31 1.51
CA VAL A 86 -4.61 24.70 0.55
C VAL A 86 -3.17 25.19 0.78
N GLU A 87 -2.98 26.47 1.06
CA GLU A 87 -1.66 27.04 1.36
C GLU A 87 -1.08 26.46 2.68
N SER A 88 -1.90 26.29 3.72
CA SER A 88 -1.46 25.63 4.96
C SER A 88 -1.12 24.16 4.76
N ASP A 89 -1.94 23.41 4.01
CA ASP A 89 -1.69 21.98 3.75
C ASP A 89 -0.41 21.77 2.93
N LEU A 90 -0.17 22.63 1.93
CA LEU A 90 1.08 22.61 1.16
C LEU A 90 2.28 22.96 2.04
N SER A 91 2.14 23.92 2.97
CA SER A 91 3.20 24.29 3.90
C SER A 91 3.55 23.16 4.89
N GLU A 92 2.53 22.43 5.39
CA GLU A 92 2.72 21.30 6.30
C GLU A 92 3.38 20.12 5.58
N TYR A 93 2.94 19.81 4.35
CA TYR A 93 3.51 18.75 3.54
C TYR A 93 4.99 19.01 3.21
N GLU A 94 5.34 20.23 2.80
CA GLU A 94 6.73 20.55 2.49
C GLU A 94 7.62 20.53 3.73
N LEU A 95 7.13 20.98 4.90
CA LEU A 95 7.88 20.85 6.16
C LEU A 95 8.20 19.39 6.48
N VAL A 96 7.20 18.51 6.45
CA VAL A 96 7.37 17.07 6.73
C VAL A 96 8.40 16.46 5.77
N LYS A 97 8.27 16.77 4.48
CA LYS A 97 9.16 16.31 3.42
C LYS A 97 10.60 16.79 3.59
N GLU A 98 10.80 18.07 3.94
CA GLU A 98 12.12 18.62 4.20
C GLU A 98 12.82 17.94 5.38
N GLU A 99 12.13 17.76 6.51
CA GLU A 99 12.72 17.09 7.68
C GLU A 99 13.04 15.62 7.39
N ILE A 100 12.18 14.91 6.64
CA ILE A 100 12.43 13.54 6.19
C ILE A 100 13.72 13.47 5.33
N ARG A 101 13.90 14.41 4.39
CA ARG A 101 15.08 14.43 3.50
C ARG A 101 16.39 14.65 4.26
N LYS A 102 16.36 15.29 5.43
CA LYS A 102 17.56 15.44 6.29
C LYS A 102 18.00 14.11 6.91
N VAL A 103 17.08 13.17 7.17
CA VAL A 103 17.37 11.95 7.93
C VAL A 103 17.36 10.67 7.09
N VAL A 104 16.61 10.64 5.98
CA VAL A 104 16.49 9.49 5.08
C VAL A 104 17.45 9.63 3.89
N THR A 105 18.55 8.90 3.95
CA THR A 105 19.49 8.74 2.83
C THR A 105 19.07 7.59 1.91
N LYS A 106 19.55 7.54 0.66
CA LYS A 106 19.31 6.43 -0.28
C LYS A 106 19.52 5.03 0.33
N GLY A 107 20.61 4.81 1.09
CA GLY A 107 20.89 3.53 1.74
C GLY A 107 19.93 3.13 2.87
N LYS A 108 19.13 4.08 3.37
CA LYS A 108 18.11 3.87 4.42
C LYS A 108 16.69 3.76 3.84
N ALA A 109 16.51 4.17 2.58
CA ALA A 109 15.23 4.28 1.91
C ALA A 109 14.43 2.97 1.93
N ALA A 110 15.08 1.83 1.64
CA ALA A 110 14.41 0.53 1.61
C ALA A 110 13.79 0.15 2.96
N GLY A 111 14.46 0.47 4.08
CA GLY A 111 13.92 0.22 5.42
C GLY A 111 12.71 1.09 5.74
N VAL A 112 12.73 2.34 5.29
CA VAL A 112 11.61 3.29 5.45
C VAL A 112 10.42 2.88 4.57
N LEU A 113 10.66 2.52 3.31
CA LEU A 113 9.60 2.03 2.42
C LEU A 113 8.97 0.73 2.94
N ARG A 114 9.78 -0.16 3.55
CA ARG A 114 9.27 -1.35 4.22
C ARG A 114 8.38 -1.00 5.42
N LEU A 115 8.75 0.01 6.22
CA LEU A 115 7.93 0.44 7.36
C LEU A 115 6.51 0.84 6.92
N VAL A 116 6.37 1.51 5.76
CA VAL A 116 5.07 1.87 5.18
C VAL A 116 4.19 0.64 4.93
N PHE A 117 4.74 -0.39 4.26
CA PHE A 117 3.98 -1.61 3.99
C PHE A 117 3.60 -2.35 5.27
N HIS A 118 4.48 -2.31 6.28
CA HIS A 118 4.21 -3.00 7.55
C HIS A 118 3.17 -2.28 8.43
N ASP A 119 2.97 -0.98 8.27
CA ASP A 119 1.84 -0.26 8.88
C ASP A 119 0.56 -0.48 8.05
N ALA A 120 0.57 -0.11 6.76
CA ALA A 120 -0.63 -0.18 5.92
C ALA A 120 -1.11 -1.61 5.59
N GLY A 121 -0.20 -2.57 5.55
CA GLY A 121 -0.46 -3.93 5.08
C GLY A 121 -1.32 -4.77 6.02
N THR A 122 -1.64 -4.26 7.20
CA THR A 122 -2.55 -4.91 8.15
C THR A 122 -4.03 -4.71 7.79
N PHE A 123 -4.38 -3.81 6.87
CA PHE A 123 -5.78 -3.54 6.53
C PHE A 123 -6.49 -4.79 5.99
N GLN A 124 -7.68 -5.10 6.48
CA GLN A 124 -8.57 -6.11 5.88
C GLN A 124 -9.93 -5.48 5.60
N VAL A 125 -10.42 -5.62 4.37
CA VAL A 125 -11.69 -4.99 3.93
C VAL A 125 -12.87 -5.55 4.72
N ASP A 126 -12.93 -6.88 4.87
CA ASP A 126 -14.07 -7.56 5.49
C ASP A 126 -14.19 -7.29 7.00
N GLU A 127 -13.06 -7.06 7.66
CA GLU A 127 -13.01 -6.76 9.10
C GLU A 127 -13.01 -5.24 9.38
N ASN A 128 -12.84 -4.42 8.35
CA ASN A 128 -12.61 -2.99 8.44
C ASN A 128 -11.62 -2.62 9.56
N SER A 129 -10.49 -3.32 9.60
CA SER A 129 -9.49 -3.18 10.66
C SER A 129 -8.07 -3.24 10.11
N GLY A 130 -7.18 -2.54 10.79
CA GLY A 130 -5.83 -2.26 10.35
C GLY A 130 -5.72 -1.14 9.32
N GLY A 131 -4.52 -0.93 8.78
CA GLY A 131 -4.24 0.02 7.71
C GLY A 131 -3.27 1.13 8.10
N MET A 132 -3.15 2.15 7.25
CA MET A 132 -2.22 3.25 7.49
C MET A 132 -2.76 4.16 8.60
N ASN A 133 -2.41 3.80 9.82
CA ASN A 133 -2.93 4.41 11.04
C ASN A 133 -1.82 4.58 12.10
N GLY A 134 -0.55 4.33 11.77
CA GLY A 134 0.58 4.50 12.69
C GLY A 134 0.64 3.47 13.82
N SER A 135 -0.17 2.40 13.82
CA SER A 135 -0.15 1.37 14.86
C SER A 135 1.19 0.64 14.93
N VAL A 136 1.96 0.60 13.83
CA VAL A 136 3.24 -0.12 13.74
C VAL A 136 4.23 0.30 14.84
N ILE A 137 4.10 1.50 15.40
CA ILE A 137 4.93 1.99 16.51
C ILE A 137 4.80 1.12 17.77
N TYR A 138 3.65 0.47 17.95
CA TYR A 138 3.37 -0.45 19.05
C TYR A 138 3.76 -1.91 18.72
N GLU A 139 4.22 -2.16 17.49
CA GLU A 139 4.34 -3.51 16.93
C GLU A 139 5.78 -3.89 16.53
N LEU A 140 6.74 -3.01 16.81
CA LEU A 140 8.14 -3.16 16.36
C LEU A 140 8.87 -4.38 16.94
N ASP A 141 8.33 -4.99 18.00
CA ASP A 141 8.85 -6.20 18.64
C ASP A 141 8.28 -7.49 18.04
N ARG A 142 7.29 -7.40 17.16
CA ARG A 142 6.69 -8.56 16.51
C ARG A 142 7.67 -9.24 15.54
N PRO A 143 7.65 -10.58 15.41
CA PRO A 143 8.55 -11.31 14.50
C PRO A 143 8.51 -10.80 13.05
N GLU A 144 7.32 -10.51 12.52
CA GLU A 144 7.10 -9.98 11.18
C GLU A 144 7.76 -8.60 10.97
N ASN A 145 7.86 -7.80 12.05
CA ASN A 145 8.40 -6.44 12.03
C ASN A 145 9.90 -6.38 12.37
N LYS A 146 10.57 -7.54 12.44
CA LYS A 146 12.01 -7.61 12.72
C LYS A 146 12.81 -6.68 11.81
N GLY A 147 13.66 -5.86 12.42
CA GLY A 147 14.51 -4.89 11.72
C GLY A 147 13.88 -3.50 11.52
N LEU A 148 12.60 -3.29 11.84
CA LEU A 148 11.93 -1.98 11.66
C LEU A 148 12.24 -0.94 12.74
N LYS A 149 12.85 -1.34 13.87
CA LYS A 149 13.31 -0.38 14.90
C LYS A 149 14.28 0.66 14.35
N SER A 150 15.15 0.28 13.41
CA SER A 150 16.12 1.22 12.84
C SER A 150 15.47 2.29 11.95
N PRO A 151 14.64 1.96 10.94
CA PRO A 151 13.93 2.97 10.15
C PRO A 151 12.98 3.82 11.00
N PHE A 152 12.30 3.23 11.99
CA PHE A 152 11.48 4.00 12.94
C PHE A 152 12.29 5.09 13.67
N LYS A 153 13.44 4.73 14.27
CA LYS A 153 14.33 5.69 14.95
C LYS A 153 14.89 6.78 14.03
N ILE A 154 14.96 6.52 12.72
CA ILE A 154 15.36 7.54 11.75
C ILE A 154 14.23 8.56 11.60
N LEU A 155 12.98 8.09 11.44
CA LEU A 155 11.82 8.97 11.31
C LEU A 155 11.50 9.72 12.61
N GLU A 156 11.75 9.12 13.77
CA GLU A 156 11.58 9.77 15.08
C GLU A 156 12.34 11.09 15.18
N LYS A 157 13.54 11.18 14.60
CA LYS A 157 14.34 12.41 14.56
C LYS A 157 13.71 13.52 13.73
N ALA A 158 13.15 13.18 12.56
CA ALA A 158 12.48 14.17 11.73
C ALA A 158 11.14 14.56 12.35
N LYS A 159 10.41 13.60 12.92
CA LYS A 159 9.15 13.83 13.59
C LYS A 159 9.28 14.77 14.78
N SER A 160 10.35 14.66 15.58
CA SER A 160 10.58 15.58 16.71
C SER A 160 10.74 17.03 16.25
N GLU A 161 11.37 17.28 15.10
CA GLU A 161 11.52 18.63 14.55
C GLU A 161 10.18 19.13 13.98
N VAL A 162 9.47 18.32 13.20
CA VAL A 162 8.15 18.67 12.66
C VAL A 162 7.17 19.02 13.77
N ASP A 163 7.09 18.18 14.82
CA ASP A 163 6.14 18.36 15.92
C ASP A 163 6.41 19.64 16.74
N THR A 164 7.61 20.25 16.64
CA THR A 164 7.89 21.55 17.29
C THR A 164 7.19 22.71 16.60
N VAL A 165 6.89 22.56 15.31
CA VAL A 165 6.19 23.55 14.48
C VAL A 165 4.70 23.22 14.44
N GLN A 166 4.36 22.01 14.04
CA GLN A 166 3.00 21.53 13.92
C GLN A 166 2.95 20.01 14.14
N PRO A 167 2.21 19.52 15.17
CA PRO A 167 2.09 18.09 15.41
C PRO A 167 1.45 17.33 14.25
N VAL A 168 2.19 16.36 13.72
CA VAL A 168 1.72 15.44 12.66
C VAL A 168 1.47 14.05 13.22
N SER A 169 0.60 13.27 12.58
CA SER A 169 0.38 11.87 12.96
C SER A 169 1.59 11.01 12.55
N TRP A 170 1.83 9.91 13.26
CA TRP A 170 2.76 8.88 12.79
C TRP A 170 2.32 8.28 11.45
N ALA A 171 1.02 8.08 11.24
CA ALA A 171 0.47 7.62 9.97
C ALA A 171 0.86 8.55 8.79
N ASP A 172 0.75 9.87 8.97
CA ASP A 172 1.19 10.84 7.96
C ASP A 172 2.72 10.84 7.81
N MET A 173 3.45 10.85 8.91
CA MET A 173 4.92 10.82 8.88
C MET A 173 5.47 9.61 8.12
N ILE A 174 4.94 8.41 8.39
CA ILE A 174 5.37 7.16 7.76
C ILE A 174 4.99 7.15 6.27
N SER A 175 3.76 7.54 5.94
CA SER A 175 3.28 7.55 4.54
C SER A 175 4.03 8.55 3.65
N VAL A 176 4.36 9.74 4.14
CA VAL A 176 5.21 10.69 3.41
C VAL A 176 6.64 10.17 3.32
N ALA A 177 7.18 9.57 4.39
CA ALA A 177 8.55 9.07 4.39
C ALA A 177 8.80 7.97 3.35
N GLY A 178 7.83 7.09 3.10
CA GLY A 178 7.97 6.10 2.02
C GLY A 178 7.93 6.73 0.63
N ALA A 179 7.09 7.74 0.40
CA ALA A 179 7.04 8.47 -0.88
C ALA A 179 8.38 9.17 -1.15
N GLU A 180 8.96 9.79 -0.12
CA GLU A 180 10.28 10.39 -0.19
C GLU A 180 11.38 9.36 -0.38
N ALA A 181 11.30 8.20 0.28
CA ALA A 181 12.24 7.09 0.09
C ALA A 181 12.30 6.60 -1.37
N VAL A 182 11.15 6.58 -2.06
CA VAL A 182 11.05 6.27 -3.50
C VAL A 182 11.67 7.40 -4.33
N SER A 183 11.30 8.65 -4.07
CA SER A 183 11.78 9.83 -4.80
C SER A 183 13.30 9.99 -4.71
N ILE A 184 13.89 9.89 -3.52
CA ILE A 184 15.35 10.06 -3.36
C ILE A 184 16.14 8.95 -4.06
N CYS A 185 15.52 7.78 -4.29
CA CYS A 185 16.12 6.66 -5.03
C CYS A 185 15.91 6.78 -6.55
N GLY A 186 15.30 7.86 -7.04
CA GLY A 186 15.07 8.11 -8.48
C GLY A 186 13.75 7.53 -9.02
N GLY A 187 12.86 7.09 -8.14
CA GLY A 187 11.51 6.64 -8.51
C GLY A 187 10.55 7.81 -8.75
N PRO A 188 9.25 7.51 -8.99
CA PRO A 188 8.24 8.54 -9.23
C PRO A 188 8.04 9.45 -8.02
N ILE A 189 7.64 10.69 -8.27
CA ILE A 189 7.15 11.59 -7.22
C ILE A 189 5.72 11.16 -6.86
N ILE A 190 5.47 10.92 -5.57
CA ILE A 190 4.19 10.43 -5.06
C ILE A 190 3.61 11.46 -4.09
N GLN A 191 2.53 12.12 -4.48
CA GLN A 191 1.82 13.04 -3.59
C GLN A 191 1.00 12.25 -2.58
N VAL A 192 1.14 12.58 -1.30
CA VAL A 192 0.40 11.95 -0.20
C VAL A 192 -0.42 13.02 0.51
N SER A 193 -1.72 12.81 0.68
CA SER A 193 -2.57 13.68 1.48
C SER A 193 -2.25 13.52 2.96
N LEU A 194 -2.27 14.61 3.73
CA LEU A 194 -2.12 14.60 5.19
C LEU A 194 -3.48 14.53 5.90
N GLY A 195 -3.45 14.39 7.22
CA GLY A 195 -4.63 14.45 8.08
C GLY A 195 -5.07 13.08 8.62
N ARG A 196 -4.23 12.06 8.51
CA ARG A 196 -4.51 10.75 9.12
C ARG A 196 -4.52 10.85 10.64
N LEU A 197 -5.30 9.99 11.27
CA LEU A 197 -5.38 9.83 12.71
C LEU A 197 -4.56 8.63 13.15
N ASP A 198 -3.75 8.81 14.18
CA ASP A 198 -3.01 7.71 14.79
C ASP A 198 -3.95 6.76 15.55
N SER A 199 -3.66 5.47 15.43
CA SER A 199 -4.17 4.45 16.33
C SER A 199 -3.56 4.64 17.72
N LYS A 200 -4.31 4.21 18.74
CA LYS A 200 -3.85 4.20 20.14
C LYS A 200 -3.41 2.80 20.60
N GLU A 201 -3.63 1.80 19.76
CA GLU A 201 -3.44 0.38 20.05
C GLU A 201 -2.78 -0.28 18.82
N PRO A 202 -2.07 -1.40 18.99
CA PRO A 202 -1.54 -2.16 17.87
C PRO A 202 -2.66 -2.80 17.03
N ASP A 203 -2.42 -2.97 15.74
CA ASP A 203 -3.28 -3.75 14.86
C ASP A 203 -3.19 -5.25 15.17
N PRO A 204 -4.16 -6.10 14.75
CA PRO A 204 -4.07 -7.53 14.99
C PRO A 204 -2.91 -8.20 14.25
N GLU A 205 -2.30 -9.22 14.88
CA GLU A 205 -1.22 -10.01 14.31
C GLU A 205 -1.67 -10.87 13.12
N GLY A 206 -0.70 -11.37 12.33
CA GLY A 206 -0.94 -12.37 11.29
C GLY A 206 -1.60 -11.81 10.02
N LYS A 207 -1.67 -10.49 9.85
CA LYS A 207 -2.28 -9.85 8.69
C LYS A 207 -1.32 -9.58 7.52
N LEU A 208 -0.02 -9.59 7.78
CA LEU A 208 1.02 -9.42 6.76
C LEU A 208 1.31 -10.74 6.00
N PRO A 209 1.57 -10.69 4.69
CA PRO A 209 1.93 -11.87 3.90
C PRO A 209 3.31 -12.40 4.31
N ALA A 210 3.42 -13.73 4.46
CA ALA A 210 4.72 -14.36 4.72
C ALA A 210 5.59 -14.40 3.45
N GLU A 211 6.91 -14.27 3.61
CA GLU A 211 7.89 -14.31 2.51
C GLU A 211 7.91 -15.67 1.76
N SER A 212 7.32 -16.71 2.35
CA SER A 212 7.25 -18.07 1.81
C SER A 212 5.95 -18.41 1.09
N LEU A 213 4.98 -17.48 1.03
CA LEU A 213 3.71 -17.74 0.34
C LEU A 213 3.93 -17.94 -1.16
N ASP A 214 3.14 -18.83 -1.76
CA ASP A 214 3.06 -18.97 -3.21
C ASP A 214 2.22 -17.83 -3.83
N ALA A 215 2.19 -17.76 -5.17
CA ALA A 215 1.49 -16.69 -5.87
C ALA A 215 -0.02 -16.70 -5.61
N PHE A 216 -0.64 -17.87 -5.45
CA PHE A 216 -2.07 -17.97 -5.17
C PHE A 216 -2.38 -17.38 -3.79
N ALA A 217 -1.65 -17.79 -2.76
CA ALA A 217 -1.81 -17.30 -1.40
C ALA A 217 -1.47 -15.81 -1.27
N LEU A 218 -0.46 -15.31 -1.99
CA LEU A 218 -0.14 -13.88 -2.05
C LEU A 218 -1.26 -13.07 -2.69
N ARG A 219 -1.78 -13.52 -3.83
CA ARG A 219 -2.93 -12.90 -4.48
C ARG A 219 -4.14 -12.86 -3.56
N GLN A 220 -4.46 -13.97 -2.89
CA GLN A 220 -5.55 -14.01 -1.91
C GLN A 220 -5.32 -13.02 -0.76
N SER A 221 -4.09 -12.96 -0.22
CA SER A 221 -3.73 -12.03 0.86
C SER A 221 -3.89 -10.55 0.46
N PHE A 222 -3.57 -10.19 -0.78
CA PHE A 222 -3.74 -8.83 -1.30
C PHE A 222 -5.20 -8.54 -1.68
N GLN A 223 -5.94 -9.53 -2.17
CA GLN A 223 -7.37 -9.39 -2.47
C GLN A 223 -8.20 -9.08 -1.22
N THR A 224 -7.91 -9.72 -0.08
CA THR A 224 -8.62 -9.41 1.19
C THR A 224 -8.32 -8.00 1.70
N LYS A 225 -7.19 -7.41 1.27
CA LYS A 225 -6.79 -6.01 1.51
C LYS A 225 -7.40 -5.04 0.49
N GLY A 226 -8.14 -5.55 -0.50
CA GLY A 226 -8.75 -4.76 -1.56
C GLY A 226 -7.84 -4.47 -2.76
N PHE A 227 -6.73 -5.19 -2.92
CA PHE A 227 -5.78 -5.01 -4.03
C PHE A 227 -5.95 -6.07 -5.12
N SER A 228 -5.86 -5.62 -6.37
CA SER A 228 -5.80 -6.46 -7.55
C SER A 228 -4.43 -7.11 -7.72
N THR A 229 -4.35 -8.11 -8.60
CA THR A 229 -3.07 -8.74 -8.98
C THR A 229 -2.09 -7.72 -9.60
N GLN A 230 -2.58 -6.76 -10.37
CA GLN A 230 -1.75 -5.67 -10.93
C GLN A 230 -1.09 -4.85 -9.82
N GLU A 231 -1.86 -4.47 -8.81
CA GLU A 231 -1.36 -3.64 -7.70
C GLU A 231 -0.42 -4.42 -6.79
N LEU A 232 -0.68 -5.72 -6.55
CA LEU A 232 0.26 -6.63 -5.89
C LEU A 232 1.62 -6.64 -6.60
N VAL A 233 1.62 -6.86 -7.93
CA VAL A 233 2.86 -6.93 -8.70
C VAL A 233 3.57 -5.58 -8.73
N ALA A 234 2.82 -4.48 -8.88
CA ALA A 234 3.39 -3.13 -8.83
C ALA A 234 4.07 -2.89 -7.47
N LEU A 235 3.37 -3.09 -6.35
CA LEU A 235 3.90 -2.87 -5.00
C LEU A 235 5.11 -3.77 -4.69
N SER A 236 5.15 -4.98 -5.23
CA SER A 236 6.30 -5.89 -5.09
C SER A 236 7.56 -5.35 -5.76
N GLY A 237 7.42 -4.43 -6.73
CA GLY A 237 8.52 -3.65 -7.32
C GLY A 237 9.30 -2.82 -6.30
N ALA A 238 8.78 -2.56 -5.10
CA ALA A 238 9.53 -1.95 -4.00
C ALA A 238 10.80 -2.75 -3.63
N HIS A 239 10.83 -4.05 -3.90
CA HIS A 239 12.02 -4.91 -3.70
C HIS A 239 13.18 -4.59 -4.64
N THR A 240 13.01 -3.68 -5.61
CA THR A 240 14.11 -3.19 -6.46
C THR A 240 15.18 -2.43 -5.66
N ILE A 241 14.84 -1.86 -4.50
CA ILE A 241 15.80 -1.26 -3.56
C ILE A 241 16.01 -2.12 -2.31
N GLY A 242 17.19 -1.98 -1.69
CA GLY A 242 17.58 -2.72 -0.50
C GLY A 242 18.25 -4.07 -0.77
N ASN A 243 18.22 -4.94 0.22
CA ASN A 243 19.13 -6.09 0.30
C ASN A 243 18.55 -7.40 -0.26
N LYS A 244 17.53 -7.34 -1.12
CA LYS A 244 16.94 -8.53 -1.75
C LYS A 244 17.73 -9.01 -2.99
N GLY A 245 18.77 -8.27 -3.38
CA GLY A 245 19.69 -8.65 -4.45
C GLY A 245 19.21 -8.31 -5.86
N PHE A 246 18.14 -7.51 -5.98
CA PHE A 246 17.69 -6.96 -7.25
C PHE A 246 18.47 -5.68 -7.55
N GLY A 247 19.13 -5.63 -8.71
CA GLY A 247 19.76 -4.42 -9.23
C GLY A 247 20.66 -3.68 -8.24
N SER A 248 20.61 -2.35 -8.28
CA SER A 248 21.28 -1.49 -7.31
C SER A 248 20.39 -1.26 -6.09
N PRO A 249 20.89 -1.45 -4.85
CA PRO A 249 20.06 -1.36 -3.64
C PRO A 249 19.56 0.06 -3.32
N THR A 250 19.92 1.05 -4.15
CA THR A 250 19.65 2.48 -3.92
C THR A 250 19.08 3.20 -5.14
N VAL A 251 18.70 2.44 -6.17
CA VAL A 251 18.09 2.96 -7.39
C VAL A 251 16.71 2.32 -7.53
N PHE A 252 15.68 3.15 -7.54
CA PHE A 252 14.31 2.70 -7.73
C PHE A 252 14.01 2.68 -9.23
N ASP A 253 14.05 1.51 -9.84
CA ASP A 253 13.85 1.28 -11.27
C ASP A 253 13.08 -0.03 -11.52
N ASN A 254 12.90 -0.42 -12.79
CA ASN A 254 12.22 -1.67 -13.14
C ASN A 254 13.13 -2.92 -13.18
N THR A 255 14.35 -2.85 -12.62
CA THR A 255 15.32 -3.97 -12.63
C THR A 255 14.81 -5.19 -11.86
N TYR A 256 14.00 -5.00 -10.82
CA TYR A 256 13.28 -6.08 -10.14
C TYR A 256 12.57 -7.02 -11.13
N PHE A 257 11.75 -6.46 -12.03
CA PHE A 257 10.97 -7.25 -12.99
C PHE A 257 11.85 -7.91 -14.05
N LYS A 258 12.87 -7.20 -14.55
CA LYS A 258 13.84 -7.75 -15.51
C LYS A 258 14.52 -9.00 -14.96
N ILE A 259 15.00 -8.94 -13.72
CA ILE A 259 15.66 -10.07 -13.03
C ILE A 259 14.68 -11.22 -12.71
N LEU A 260 13.39 -10.94 -12.54
CA LEU A 260 12.39 -11.99 -12.36
C LEU A 260 12.14 -12.82 -13.63
N LEU A 261 12.31 -12.22 -14.81
CA LEU A 261 12.17 -12.91 -16.10
C LEU A 261 13.42 -13.71 -16.50
N GLU A 262 14.56 -13.42 -15.88
CA GLU A 262 15.80 -14.17 -16.10
C GLU A 262 15.76 -15.54 -15.41
N LYS A 263 16.43 -16.53 -16.02
CA LYS A 263 16.63 -17.82 -15.35
C LYS A 263 17.58 -17.61 -14.17
N PRO A 264 17.26 -18.13 -12.97
CA PRO A 264 18.14 -17.98 -11.82
C PRO A 264 19.51 -18.57 -12.12
N SER A 265 20.55 -17.75 -12.06
CA SER A 265 21.93 -18.22 -12.17
C SER A 265 22.25 -19.11 -10.97
N SER A 266 22.82 -20.28 -11.23
CA SER A 266 23.17 -21.25 -10.19
C SER A 266 24.09 -20.61 -9.16
N GLY A 267 23.60 -20.44 -7.93
CA GLY A 267 24.39 -19.94 -6.79
C GLY A 267 24.04 -18.54 -6.27
N SER A 268 23.16 -17.77 -6.93
CA SER A 268 22.76 -16.43 -6.44
C SER A 268 21.39 -16.47 -5.75
N MET A 269 21.35 -16.12 -4.45
CA MET A 269 20.12 -16.05 -3.64
C MET A 269 19.40 -14.71 -3.87
N ILE A 270 18.98 -14.44 -5.10
CA ILE A 270 18.28 -13.20 -5.46
C ILE A 270 16.78 -13.36 -5.24
N GLY A 271 16.22 -12.46 -4.44
CA GLY A 271 14.81 -12.36 -4.12
C GLY A 271 14.35 -13.35 -3.05
N LEU A 272 13.09 -13.21 -2.67
CA LEU A 272 12.37 -14.10 -1.77
C LEU A 272 11.71 -15.26 -2.52
N PRO A 273 11.34 -16.36 -1.82
CA PRO A 273 10.50 -17.39 -2.40
C PRO A 273 9.21 -16.83 -3.02
N SER A 274 8.57 -15.87 -2.34
CA SER A 274 7.38 -15.15 -2.82
C SER A 274 7.63 -14.43 -4.15
N ASP A 275 8.73 -13.68 -4.29
CA ASP A 275 9.08 -12.98 -5.54
C ASP A 275 9.18 -13.96 -6.72
N ARG A 276 9.83 -15.11 -6.49
CA ARG A 276 9.98 -16.16 -7.50
C ARG A 276 8.68 -16.92 -7.76
N ALA A 277 7.76 -16.95 -6.81
CA ALA A 277 6.44 -17.53 -7.02
C ALA A 277 5.60 -16.65 -7.97
N LEU A 278 5.65 -15.32 -7.82
CA LEU A 278 4.92 -14.39 -8.71
C LEU A 278 5.32 -14.57 -10.18
N ALA A 279 6.61 -14.80 -10.47
CA ALA A 279 7.10 -15.02 -11.83
C ALA A 279 6.64 -16.35 -12.46
N LYS A 280 6.05 -17.27 -11.68
CA LYS A 280 5.56 -18.58 -12.14
C LYS A 280 4.04 -18.62 -12.32
N ASP A 281 3.33 -17.56 -11.93
CA ASP A 281 1.88 -17.44 -12.06
C ASP A 281 1.53 -16.62 -13.29
N ASP A 282 0.67 -17.13 -14.18
CA ASP A 282 0.37 -16.51 -15.47
C ASP A 282 -0.24 -15.11 -15.35
N GLU A 283 -1.03 -14.86 -14.30
CA GLU A 283 -1.67 -13.55 -14.09
C GLU A 283 -0.64 -12.51 -13.62
N CYS A 284 0.23 -12.90 -12.69
CA CYS A 284 1.34 -12.07 -12.23
C CYS A 284 2.38 -11.84 -13.33
N LEU A 285 2.75 -12.89 -14.07
CA LEU A 285 3.77 -12.87 -15.12
C LEU A 285 3.43 -11.87 -16.22
N ARG A 286 2.15 -11.70 -16.55
CA ARG A 286 1.68 -10.68 -17.50
C ARG A 286 2.09 -9.27 -17.07
N TRP A 287 1.90 -8.93 -15.80
CA TRP A 287 2.25 -7.61 -15.26
C TRP A 287 3.76 -7.47 -15.09
N ILE A 288 4.45 -8.52 -14.64
CA ILE A 288 5.92 -8.55 -14.55
C ILE A 288 6.55 -8.25 -15.92
N THR A 289 6.07 -8.90 -16.98
CA THR A 289 6.55 -8.69 -18.35
C THR A 289 6.34 -7.24 -18.78
N LYS A 290 5.13 -6.71 -18.57
CA LYS A 290 4.80 -5.32 -18.90
C LYS A 290 5.71 -4.32 -18.19
N TYR A 291 5.94 -4.49 -16.89
CA TYR A 291 6.79 -3.59 -16.11
C TYR A 291 8.28 -3.75 -16.43
N ALA A 292 8.74 -4.94 -16.83
CA ALA A 292 10.11 -5.15 -17.27
C ALA A 292 10.41 -4.43 -18.61
N GLU A 293 9.42 -4.37 -19.50
CA GLU A 293 9.51 -3.68 -20.79
C GLU A 293 9.43 -2.16 -20.66
N ASP A 294 8.57 -1.66 -19.77
CA ASP A 294 8.27 -0.23 -19.66
C ASP A 294 8.32 0.25 -18.20
N GLN A 295 9.34 1.05 -17.89
CA GLN A 295 9.54 1.62 -16.56
C GLN A 295 8.52 2.71 -16.21
N ASP A 296 8.08 3.51 -17.18
CA ASP A 296 7.15 4.61 -16.92
C ASP A 296 5.78 4.05 -16.56
N VAL A 297 5.37 2.97 -17.23
CA VAL A 297 4.18 2.20 -16.86
C VAL A 297 4.28 1.64 -15.43
N PHE A 298 5.42 1.05 -15.06
CA PHE A 298 5.66 0.61 -13.68
C PHE A 298 5.54 1.76 -12.69
N PHE A 299 6.18 2.89 -12.96
CA PHE A 299 6.17 4.06 -12.08
C PHE A 299 4.77 4.63 -11.87
N GLU A 300 3.99 4.74 -12.94
CA GLU A 300 2.61 5.24 -12.84
C GLU A 300 1.71 4.29 -12.03
N ASP A 301 1.82 2.98 -12.25
CA ASP A 301 1.02 2.00 -11.52
C ASP A 301 1.49 1.84 -10.07
N PHE A 302 2.81 1.91 -9.80
CA PHE A 302 3.35 1.93 -8.45
C PHE A 302 2.85 3.13 -7.65
N LYS A 303 2.89 4.33 -8.24
CA LYS A 303 2.38 5.57 -7.61
C LYS A 303 0.92 5.43 -7.20
N LYS A 304 0.06 4.92 -8.10
CA LYS A 304 -1.37 4.70 -7.80
C LYS A 304 -1.57 3.65 -6.70
N ALA A 305 -0.87 2.52 -6.80
CA ALA A 305 -0.96 1.45 -5.81
C ALA A 305 -0.44 1.88 -4.43
N TYR A 306 0.62 2.70 -4.39
CA TYR A 306 1.15 3.31 -3.17
C TYR A 306 0.13 4.24 -2.51
N VAL A 307 -0.46 5.16 -3.27
CA VAL A 307 -1.50 6.08 -2.74
C VAL A 307 -2.68 5.30 -2.18
N LYS A 308 -3.11 4.25 -2.88
CA LYS A 308 -4.15 3.35 -2.36
C LYS A 308 -3.72 2.66 -1.07
N LEU A 309 -2.51 2.11 -1.02
CA LEU A 309 -1.92 1.48 0.18
C LEU A 309 -1.94 2.40 1.38
N VAL A 310 -1.44 3.62 1.24
CA VAL A 310 -1.38 4.58 2.36
C VAL A 310 -2.74 5.20 2.71
N ASN A 311 -3.79 4.94 1.94
CA ASN A 311 -5.16 5.38 2.25
C ASN A 311 -6.05 4.24 2.76
N SER A 312 -5.63 2.99 2.61
CA SER A 312 -6.35 1.81 3.11
C SER A 312 -6.43 1.83 4.64
N GLY A 313 -7.65 1.71 5.17
CA GLY A 313 -7.93 1.70 6.61
C GLY A 313 -7.68 3.03 7.35
N ALA A 314 -7.17 4.06 6.67
CA ALA A 314 -6.87 5.34 7.27
C ALA A 314 -8.14 6.06 7.73
N ARG A 315 -8.09 6.60 8.94
CA ARG A 315 -9.11 7.53 9.46
C ARG A 315 -8.58 8.94 9.34
N TRP A 316 -9.44 9.88 8.97
CA TRP A 316 -9.04 11.25 8.68
C TRP A 316 -9.63 12.22 9.70
N LYS A 317 -8.90 13.29 10.01
CA LYS A 317 -9.47 14.46 10.69
C LYS A 317 -10.66 14.96 9.85
N SER A 318 -11.77 15.32 10.51
CA SER A 318 -12.87 15.99 9.82
C SER A 318 -12.40 17.36 9.36
N LEU A 319 -12.73 17.72 8.12
CA LEU A 319 -12.64 19.09 7.61
C LEU A 319 -13.66 19.99 8.34
#